data_AF-A0A1H7XGF2-F1
#
_entry.id   AF-A0A1H7XGF2-F1
#
_cell.length_a   1.000
_cell.length_b   1.000
_cell.length_c   1.000
_cell.angle_alpha   90.00
_cell.angle_beta   90.00
_cell.angle_gamma   90.00
#
_symmetry.space_group_name_H-M   'P 1'
#
loop_
_entity.id
_entity.type
_entity.pdbx_description
1 polymer ?
#
loop_
_entity_poly.entity_id
_entity_poly.type
_entity_poly.pdbx_seq_one_letter_code
_entity_poly.pdbx_strand_id
1 'polypeptide(L)'
;MTMKNNAIPELILVRVTEILEILIETKELQTGRIPARTLVPQHVDNYWIMDYLGIKRTTFYTQVRNKLLFPVFKIGKREYFDREDVYALMRHRDGGDQSHPKAA
;
A
#
# COMPACT_ATOMS: atom_id res chain seq x y z
N MET A 1 -27.84 -24.79 -41.96
CA MET A 1 -26.54 -24.43 -41.34
C MET A 1 -26.66 -22.99 -40.85
N THR A 2 -27.06 -22.82 -39.60
CA THR A 2 -27.52 -21.52 -39.06
C THR A 2 -26.33 -20.78 -38.48
N MET A 3 -25.84 -19.75 -39.17
CA MET A 3 -24.82 -18.87 -38.60
C MET A 3 -25.46 -18.05 -37.48
N LYS A 4 -25.03 -18.32 -36.25
CA LYS A 4 -25.49 -17.62 -35.05
C LYS A 4 -25.01 -16.16 -35.12
N ASN A 5 -25.94 -15.23 -35.33
CA ASN A 5 -25.72 -13.79 -35.19
C ASN A 5 -25.54 -13.44 -33.69
N ASN A 6 -24.41 -13.85 -33.11
CA ASN A 6 -24.03 -13.58 -31.72
C ASN A 6 -23.32 -12.23 -31.53
N ALA A 7 -23.00 -11.54 -32.63
CA ALA A 7 -22.21 -10.31 -32.60
C ALA A 7 -22.93 -9.16 -31.86
N ILE A 8 -24.27 -9.11 -31.92
CA ILE A 8 -25.04 -8.03 -31.30
C ILE A 8 -25.07 -8.18 -29.76
N PRO A 9 -25.39 -9.34 -29.17
CA PRO A 9 -25.26 -9.55 -27.73
C PRO A 9 -23.84 -9.33 -27.19
N GLU A 10 -22.81 -9.77 -27.92
CA GLU A 10 -21.41 -9.57 -27.50
C GLU A 10 -21.01 -8.10 -27.53
N LEU A 11 -21.41 -7.36 -28.56
CA LEU A 11 -21.17 -5.92 -28.64
C LEU A 11 -21.88 -5.17 -27.52
N ILE A 12 -23.13 -5.54 -27.20
CA ILE A 12 -23.87 -4.95 -26.08
C ILE A 12 -23.15 -5.24 -24.76
N LEU A 13 -22.68 -6.47 -24.55
CA LEU A 13 -21.98 -6.86 -23.33
C LEU A 13 -20.67 -6.09 -23.14
N VAL A 14 -19.90 -5.89 -24.21
CA VAL A 14 -18.68 -5.08 -24.20
C VAL A 14 -19.01 -3.63 -23.83
N ARG A 15 -20.00 -3.02 -24.48
CA ARG A 15 -20.39 -1.63 -24.21
C ARG A 15 -20.94 -1.43 -22.79
N VAL A 16 -21.69 -2.39 -22.26
CA VAL A 16 -22.18 -2.33 -20.88
C VAL A 16 -21.01 -2.41 -19.89
N THR A 17 -20.00 -3.24 -20.15
CA THR A 17 -18.80 -3.33 -19.30
C THR A 17 -18.03 -2.00 -19.29
N GLU A 18 -17.79 -1.40 -20.46
CA GLU A 18 -17.12 -0.09 -20.57
C GLU A 18 -17.88 1.01 -19.81
N ILE A 19 -19.22 1.04 -19.92
CA ILE A 19 -20.06 2.00 -19.20
C ILE A 19 -19.94 1.79 -17.68
N LEU A 20 -19.92 0.54 -17.22
CA LEU A 20 -19.82 0.23 -15.79
C LEU A 20 -18.46 0.64 -15.21
N GLU A 21 -17.36 0.45 -15.94
CA GLU A 21 -16.02 0.88 -15.52
C GLU A 21 -15.95 2.40 -15.33
N ILE A 22 -16.48 3.16 -16.31
CA ILE A 22 -16.53 4.63 -16.23
C ILE A 22 -17.42 5.11 -15.08
N LEU A 23 -18.55 4.44 -14.84
CA LEU A 23 -19.44 4.77 -13.73
C LEU A 23 -18.81 4.49 -12.36
N ILE A 24 -17.97 3.45 -12.25
CA ILE A 24 -17.21 3.18 -11.04
C ILE A 24 -16.18 4.30 -10.81
N GLU A 25 -15.38 4.63 -11.82
CA GLU A 25 -14.34 5.66 -11.72
C GLU A 25 -14.92 7.05 -11.38
N THR A 26 -16.02 7.42 -12.03
CA THR A 26 -16.70 8.70 -11.76
C THR A 26 -17.35 8.74 -10.37
N LYS A 27 -17.84 7.62 -9.84
CA LYS A 27 -18.38 7.54 -8.48
C LYS A 27 -17.29 7.69 -7.42
N GLU A 28 -16.11 7.14 -7.64
CA GLU A 28 -14.96 7.35 -6.73
C GLU A 28 -14.53 8.83 -6.72
N LEU A 29 -14.51 9.49 -7.88
CA LEU A 29 -14.20 10.92 -8.00
C LEU A 29 -15.27 11.82 -7.35
N GLN A 30 -16.55 11.52 -7.55
CA GLN A 30 -17.66 12.33 -7.01
C GLN A 30 -17.90 12.13 -5.51
N THR A 31 -17.56 10.96 -4.97
CA THR A 31 -17.74 10.68 -3.54
C THR A 31 -16.59 11.16 -2.66
N GLY A 32 -15.49 11.69 -3.26
CA GLY A 32 -14.28 12.08 -2.52
C GLY A 32 -13.66 10.91 -1.73
N ARG A 33 -14.12 9.68 -1.99
CA ARG A 33 -13.59 8.48 -1.37
C ARG A 33 -12.38 8.10 -2.19
N ILE A 34 -11.24 8.62 -1.75
CA ILE A 34 -9.98 7.92 -1.92
C ILE A 34 -10.27 6.47 -1.53
N PRO A 35 -10.07 5.47 -2.40
CA PRO A 35 -10.40 4.09 -2.06
C PRO A 35 -9.72 3.76 -0.74
N ALA A 36 -10.51 3.37 0.26
CA ALA A 36 -10.05 3.17 1.65
C ALA A 36 -8.94 2.11 1.80
N ARG A 37 -8.57 1.45 0.70
CA ARG A 37 -7.46 0.50 0.60
C ARG A 37 -6.14 1.11 0.14
N THR A 38 -6.07 2.37 -0.25
CA THR A 38 -4.86 2.89 -0.90
C THR A 38 -4.58 4.32 -0.48
N LEU A 39 -3.83 4.49 0.61
CA LEU A 39 -2.81 5.54 0.81
C LEU A 39 -2.29 5.44 2.25
N VAL A 40 -1.66 4.31 2.61
CA VAL A 40 -0.72 4.36 3.73
C VAL A 40 0.29 5.45 3.37
N PRO A 41 0.48 6.51 4.18
CA PRO A 41 1.37 7.60 3.82
C PRO A 41 2.79 7.07 3.53
N GLN A 42 3.54 7.76 2.66
CA GLN A 42 4.95 7.41 2.41
C GLN A 42 5.76 7.38 3.71
N HIS A 43 5.39 8.26 4.65
CA HIS A 43 6.05 8.36 5.94
C HIS A 43 5.07 8.04 7.07
N VAL A 44 5.39 7.02 7.84
CA VAL A 44 4.54 6.47 8.90
C VAL A 44 5.11 6.79 10.27
N ASP A 45 4.24 6.93 11.27
CA ASP A 45 4.67 7.19 12.65
C ASP A 45 4.96 5.88 13.40
N ASN A 46 5.53 6.02 14.59
CA ASN A 46 5.88 4.89 15.43
C ASN A 46 4.67 4.05 15.87
N TYR A 47 3.47 4.63 15.97
CA TYR A 47 2.27 3.86 16.34
C TYR A 47 1.86 2.92 15.21
N TRP A 48 1.85 3.42 13.98
CA TRP A 48 1.57 2.61 12.81
C TRP A 48 2.58 1.46 12.67
N ILE A 49 3.88 1.74 12.87
CA ILE A 49 4.93 0.72 12.78
C ILE A 49 4.76 -0.37 13.84
N MET A 50 4.45 0.02 15.08
CA MET A 50 4.23 -0.93 16.17
C MET A 50 3.04 -1.85 15.90
N ASP A 51 1.95 -1.29 15.36
CA ASP A 51 0.76 -2.03 14.98
C ASP A 51 1.06 -2.99 13.81
N TYR A 52 1.68 -2.46 12.74
CA TYR A 52 2.03 -3.23 11.54
C TYR A 52 2.98 -4.41 11.84
N LEU A 53 4.01 -4.19 12.64
CA LEU A 53 4.98 -5.23 13.00
C LEU A 53 4.49 -6.14 14.15
N GLY A 54 3.37 -5.79 14.81
CA GLY A 54 2.85 -6.51 15.97
C GLY A 54 3.79 -6.49 17.18
N ILE A 55 4.51 -5.38 17.41
CA ILE A 55 5.51 -5.26 18.47
C ILE A 55 5.10 -4.24 19.55
N LYS A 56 5.56 -4.49 20.78
CA LYS A 56 5.33 -3.57 21.89
C LYS A 56 6.23 -2.33 21.79
N ARG A 57 5.80 -1.25 22.45
CA ARG A 57 6.55 0.01 22.57
C ARG A 57 8.00 -0.19 23.04
N THR A 58 8.20 -1.00 24.07
CA THR A 58 9.54 -1.29 24.59
C THR A 58 10.43 -1.92 23.53
N THR A 59 9.92 -2.89 22.77
CA THR A 59 10.63 -3.52 21.65
C THR A 59 10.96 -2.50 20.55
N PHE A 60 10.02 -1.63 20.19
CA PHE A 60 10.26 -0.60 19.17
C PHE A 60 11.44 0.30 19.55
N TYR A 61 11.44 0.88 20.75
CA TYR A 61 12.50 1.80 21.17
C TYR A 61 13.84 1.12 21.48
N THR A 62 13.85 -0.16 21.86
CA THR A 62 15.08 -0.87 22.23
C THR A 62 15.73 -1.61 21.07
N GLN A 63 14.94 -2.15 20.13
CA GLN A 63 15.42 -3.05 19.08
C GLN A 63 15.22 -2.53 17.66
N VAL A 64 14.23 -1.66 17.43
CA VAL A 64 13.88 -1.24 16.06
C VAL A 64 14.42 0.15 15.75
N ARG A 65 14.07 1.13 16.58
CA ARG A 65 14.43 2.53 16.38
C ARG A 65 15.95 2.70 16.37
N ASN A 66 16.45 3.36 15.33
CA ASN A 66 17.87 3.63 15.07
C ASN A 66 18.76 2.38 14.96
N LYS A 67 18.16 1.21 14.73
CA LYS A 67 18.88 -0.05 14.52
C LYS A 67 18.43 -0.72 13.23
N LEU A 68 17.12 -0.91 13.12
CA LEU A 68 16.46 -1.54 11.98
C LEU A 68 15.69 -0.52 11.13
N LEU A 69 15.17 0.53 11.77
CA LEU A 69 14.51 1.64 11.09
C LEU A 69 15.10 2.96 11.57
N PHE A 70 15.33 3.87 10.62
CA PHE A 70 15.88 5.20 10.88
C PHE A 70 14.83 6.27 10.55
N PRO A 71 14.61 7.26 11.45
CA PRO A 71 13.61 8.29 11.19
C PRO A 71 14.09 9.22 10.07
N VAL A 72 13.22 9.47 9.09
CA VAL A 72 13.46 10.37 7.96
C VAL A 72 13.34 11.83 8.40
N PHE A 73 12.29 12.15 9.18
CA PHE A 73 12.09 13.48 9.74
C PHE A 73 11.29 13.44 11.04
N LYS A 74 11.17 14.60 11.69
CA LYS A 74 10.43 14.76 12.94
C LYS A 74 9.49 15.95 12.87
N ILE A 75 8.30 15.80 13.44
CA ILE A 75 7.36 16.90 13.69
C ILE A 75 7.11 16.95 15.20
N GLY A 76 7.67 17.96 15.86
CA GLY A 76 7.72 18.03 17.32
C GLY A 76 8.47 16.84 17.92
N LYS A 77 7.78 16.05 18.76
CA LYS A 77 8.33 14.83 19.37
C LYS A 77 8.03 13.55 18.57
N ARG A 78 7.28 13.66 17.47
CA ARG A 78 6.90 12.51 16.63
C ARG A 78 7.96 12.30 15.55
N GLU A 79 8.41 11.07 15.43
CA GLU A 79 9.37 10.64 14.42
C GLU A 79 8.63 9.89 13.33
N TYR A 80 9.01 10.16 12.08
CA TYR A 80 8.41 9.57 10.90
C TYR A 80 9.45 8.75 10.15
N PHE A 81 9.04 7.60 9.66
CA PHE A 81 9.89 6.59 9.02
C PHE A 81 9.38 6.28 7.62
N ASP A 82 10.28 5.91 6.71
CA ASP A 82 9.88 5.51 5.38
C ASP A 82 9.09 4.19 5.42
N ARG A 83 7.96 4.16 4.73
CA ARG A 83 7.06 3.00 4.70
C ARG A 83 7.71 1.79 4.02
N GLU A 84 8.50 2.00 2.97
CA GLU A 84 9.13 0.90 2.23
C GLU A 84 10.21 0.21 3.07
N ASP A 85 10.93 0.96 3.92
CA ASP A 85 11.86 0.38 4.90
C ASP A 85 11.14 -0.52 5.91
N VAL A 86 9.95 -0.12 6.36
CA VAL A 86 9.12 -0.92 7.26
C VAL A 86 8.64 -2.21 6.58
N TYR A 87 8.25 -2.12 5.31
CA TYR A 87 7.88 -3.31 4.52
C TYR A 87 9.09 -4.23 4.27
N ALA A 88 10.25 -3.67 3.96
CA ALA A 88 11.48 -4.45 3.79
C ALA A 88 11.83 -5.23 5.06
N LEU A 89 11.67 -4.61 6.23
CA LEU A 89 11.91 -5.26 7.51
C LEU A 89 11.02 -6.49 7.73
N MET A 90 9.75 -6.42 7.32
CA MET A 90 8.83 -7.57 7.41
C MET A 90 9.19 -8.66 6.39
N ARG A 91 9.58 -8.29 5.17
CA ARG A 91 10.02 -9.26 4.14
C ARG A 91 11.24 -10.08 4.59
N HIS A 92 12.19 -9.46 5.30
CA HIS A 92 13.36 -10.17 5.85
C HIS A 92 13.01 -11.19 6.95
N ARG A 93 11.82 -11.11 7.54
CA ARG A 93 11.35 -12.08 8.54
C ARG A 93 10.90 -13.40 7.91
N ASP A 94 10.38 -13.35 6.69
CA ASP A 94 9.69 -14.47 6.04
C ASP A 94 10.57 -15.23 5.02
N GLY A 95 11.72 -14.68 4.65
CA GLY A 95 12.67 -15.34 3.74
C GLY A 95 13.99 -14.60 3.72
N GLY A 96 15.07 -15.30 4.09
CA GLY A 96 16.42 -14.75 4.14
C GLY A 96 16.93 -14.24 2.78
N ASP A 97 17.87 -13.29 2.91
CA ASP A 97 18.73 -12.69 1.88
C ASP A 97 18.06 -11.79 0.82
N GLN A 98 18.32 -10.49 0.94
CA GLN A 98 18.77 -9.69 -0.21
C GLN A 98 19.40 -8.38 0.28
N SER A 99 20.73 -8.44 0.31
CA SER A 99 21.71 -7.36 0.32
C SER A 99 21.26 -6.09 -0.41
N HIS A 100 21.45 -4.91 0.21
CA HIS A 100 21.69 -3.66 -0.53
C HIS A 100 22.77 -2.80 0.14
N PRO A 101 23.55 -2.06 -0.68
CA PRO A 101 24.84 -1.54 -0.30
C PRO A 101 24.73 -0.30 0.58
N LYS A 102 25.70 -0.18 1.49
CA LYS A 102 25.97 1.01 2.27
C LYS A 102 26.41 2.13 1.32
N ALA A 103 25.62 3.19 1.21
CA ALA A 103 26.08 4.42 0.57
C ALA A 103 27.25 4.99 1.38
N ALA A 104 28.35 5.30 0.67
CA ALA A 104 29.58 5.87 1.18
C ALA A 104 29.43 7.33 1.60
#